data_AF-M0N290-F1
#
_entry.id   AF-M0N290-F1
#
_cell.length_a   1.000
_cell.length_b   1.000
_cell.length_c   1.000
_cell.angle_alpha   90.00
_cell.angle_beta   90.00
_cell.angle_gamma   90.00
#
_symmetry.space_group_name_H-M   'P 1'
#
loop_
_entity.id
_entity.type
_entity.pdbx_description
1 polymer ?
#
loop_
_entity_poly.entity_id
_entity_poly.type
_entity_poly.pdbx_seq_one_letter_code
_entity_poly.pdbx_strand_id
1 'polypeptide(L)'
;MGTKTIGVTEEIYDRLAAEKHDDESFTDTLARLIDETTADWRHGFGRYGDADTDEFERVIAESHDDHASGLAESHAETLEELGFELDADGNVIASPDSDESR
;
A
#
# COMPACT_ATOMS: atom_id res chain seq x y z
N MET A 1 -39.27 18.32 8.84
CA MET A 1 -38.24 19.05 8.06
C MET A 1 -38.87 19.49 6.75
N GLY A 2 -38.55 20.69 6.26
CA GLY A 2 -39.12 21.17 4.99
C GLY A 2 -38.54 20.40 3.80
N THR A 3 -39.39 19.81 2.98
CA THR A 3 -38.98 19.18 1.72
C THR A 3 -38.88 20.23 0.62
N LYS A 4 -37.83 20.15 -0.20
CA LYS A 4 -37.71 20.93 -1.44
C LYS A 4 -37.78 19.96 -2.61
N THR A 5 -38.61 20.28 -3.60
CA THR A 5 -38.71 19.52 -4.83
C THR A 5 -37.62 19.99 -5.79
N ILE A 6 -36.80 19.07 -6.28
CA ILE A 6 -35.78 19.31 -7.30
C ILE A 6 -36.19 18.51 -8.53
N GLY A 7 -36.20 19.16 -9.70
CA GLY A 7 -36.38 18.47 -10.97
C GLY A 7 -35.06 17.86 -11.42
N VAL A 8 -35.09 16.59 -11.79
CA VAL A 8 -33.97 15.86 -12.41
C VAL A 8 -34.41 15.37 -13.79
N THR A 9 -33.47 15.20 -14.71
CA THR A 9 -33.76 14.54 -15.99
C THR A 9 -34.05 13.05 -15.74
N GLU A 10 -34.82 12.41 -16.65
CA GLU A 10 -35.08 10.97 -16.57
C GLU A 10 -33.79 10.16 -16.50
N GLU A 11 -32.78 10.51 -17.30
CA GLU A 11 -31.46 9.87 -17.27
C GLU A 11 -30.80 9.89 -15.87
N ILE A 12 -30.86 11.05 -15.20
CA ILE A 12 -30.29 11.20 -13.86
C ILE A 12 -31.12 10.46 -12.82
N TYR A 13 -32.44 10.47 -12.98
CA TYR A 13 -33.35 9.71 -12.12
C TYR A 13 -33.06 8.21 -12.20
N ASP A 14 -32.95 7.65 -13.41
CA ASP A 14 -32.69 6.23 -13.64
C ASP A 14 -31.34 5.82 -13.05
N ARG A 15 -30.33 6.68 -13.22
CA ARG A 15 -29.00 6.43 -12.64
C ARG A 15 -28.99 6.48 -11.12
N LEU A 16 -29.75 7.39 -10.50
CA LEU A 16 -29.92 7.42 -9.05
C LEU A 16 -30.74 6.22 -8.55
N ALA A 17 -31.73 5.77 -9.32
CA ALA A 17 -32.53 4.60 -8.98
C ALA A 17 -31.74 3.30 -9.09
N ALA A 18 -30.82 3.18 -10.04
CA ALA A 18 -29.92 2.03 -10.16
C ALA A 18 -28.93 1.90 -8.99
N GLU A 19 -28.57 3.02 -8.37
CA GLU A 19 -27.67 3.09 -7.22
C GLU A 19 -28.40 2.87 -5.88
N LYS A 20 -29.74 2.81 -5.92
CA LYS A 20 -30.59 2.60 -4.74
C LYS A 20 -30.54 1.13 -4.30
N HIS A 21 -30.19 0.87 -3.05
CA HIS A 21 -30.37 -0.45 -2.44
C HIS A 21 -31.85 -0.75 -2.12
N ASP A 22 -32.21 -2.03 -2.02
CA ASP A 22 -33.62 -2.45 -1.80
C ASP A 22 -34.21 -1.95 -0.48
N ASP A 23 -33.38 -1.79 0.57
CA ASP A 23 -33.80 -1.38 1.92
C ASP A 23 -33.70 0.14 2.19
N GLU A 24 -33.34 0.97 1.20
CA GLU A 24 -33.16 2.43 1.39
C GLU A 24 -34.18 3.30 0.65
N SER A 25 -34.47 4.49 1.19
CA SER A 25 -35.28 5.48 0.47
C SER A 25 -34.41 6.31 -0.48
N PHE A 26 -35.02 6.92 -1.49
CA PHE A 26 -34.30 7.78 -2.44
C PHE A 26 -33.59 8.96 -1.75
N THR A 27 -34.14 9.46 -0.64
CA THR A 27 -33.49 10.50 0.17
C THR A 27 -32.27 9.96 0.90
N ASP A 28 -32.30 8.71 1.37
CA ASP A 28 -31.16 8.06 2.02
C ASP A 28 -30.04 7.77 1.02
N THR A 29 -30.36 7.30 -0.18
CA THR A 29 -29.41 7.15 -1.29
C THR A 29 -28.73 8.48 -1.61
N LEU A 30 -29.52 9.55 -1.78
CA LEU A 30 -28.97 10.87 -2.09
C LEU A 30 -28.06 11.39 -0.97
N ALA A 31 -28.47 11.21 0.29
CA ALA A 31 -27.66 11.57 1.45
C ALA A 31 -26.35 10.79 1.47
N ARG A 32 -26.39 9.47 1.23
CA ARG A 32 -25.22 8.60 1.15
C ARG A 32 -24.25 9.04 0.05
N LEU A 33 -24.73 9.22 -1.18
CA LEU A 33 -23.85 9.64 -2.29
C LEU A 33 -23.20 11.00 -2.03
N ILE A 34 -23.93 11.95 -1.44
CA ILE A 34 -23.37 13.26 -1.07
C ILE A 34 -22.32 13.11 0.02
N ASP A 35 -22.56 12.27 1.04
CA ASP A 35 -21.61 12.03 2.12
C ASP A 35 -20.35 11.32 1.61
N GLU A 36 -20.49 10.34 0.73
CA GLU A 36 -19.37 9.62 0.08
C GLU A 36 -18.56 10.49 -0.89
N THR A 37 -19.20 11.41 -1.62
CA THR A 37 -18.47 12.36 -2.48
C THR A 37 -17.86 13.53 -1.70
N THR A 38 -18.41 13.86 -0.54
CA THR A 38 -17.87 14.88 0.37
C THR A 38 -16.76 14.31 1.25
N ALA A 39 -16.79 13.01 1.55
CA ALA A 39 -15.66 12.28 2.08
C ALA A 39 -14.54 12.40 1.05
N ASP A 40 -13.64 13.34 1.32
CA ASP A 40 -12.47 13.59 0.51
C ASP A 40 -11.61 12.33 0.60
N TRP A 41 -11.87 11.37 -0.28
CA TRP A 41 -11.16 10.10 -0.36
C TRP A 41 -9.67 10.33 -0.59
N ARG A 42 -9.27 11.51 -1.10
CA ARG A 42 -7.87 11.95 -1.14
C ARG A 42 -7.29 12.31 0.22
N HIS A 43 -8.11 12.67 1.20
CA HIS A 43 -7.70 12.96 2.56
C HIS A 43 -7.37 11.68 3.36
N GLY A 44 -8.01 10.56 3.02
CA GLY A 44 -7.75 9.23 3.59
C GLY A 44 -6.82 8.35 2.76
N PHE A 45 -6.57 8.68 1.48
CA PHE A 45 -5.69 7.89 0.63
C PHE A 45 -4.25 7.93 1.15
N GLY A 46 -3.76 6.80 1.66
CA GLY A 46 -2.41 6.66 2.20
C GLY A 46 -2.25 6.96 3.69
N ARG A 47 -3.33 7.21 4.44
CA ARG A 47 -3.31 7.16 5.91
C ARG A 47 -4.11 5.97 6.41
N TYR A 48 -3.45 5.08 7.14
CA TYR A 48 -4.14 4.14 8.01
C TYR A 48 -4.75 4.91 9.19
N GLY A 49 -5.90 4.45 9.70
CA GLY A 49 -6.41 4.94 10.97
C GLY A 49 -5.39 4.69 12.08
N ASP A 50 -5.39 5.50 13.14
CA ASP A 50 -4.41 5.40 14.24
C ASP A 50 -4.32 3.98 14.83
N ALA A 51 -5.40 3.20 14.78
CA ALA A 51 -5.44 1.83 15.29
C ALA A 51 -4.66 0.79 14.46
N ASP A 52 -4.51 0.99 13.15
CA ASP A 52 -3.85 0.03 12.25
C ASP A 52 -2.40 0.43 11.92
N THR A 53 -1.95 1.59 12.42
CA THR A 53 -0.64 2.15 12.07
C THR A 53 0.51 1.34 12.70
N ASP A 54 0.36 0.94 13.96
CA ASP A 54 1.39 0.16 14.67
C ASP A 54 1.56 -1.25 14.08
N GLU A 55 0.47 -1.86 13.62
CA GLU A 55 0.53 -3.17 12.95
C GLU A 55 1.17 -3.06 11.58
N PHE A 56 0.80 -2.05 10.80
CA PHE A 56 1.43 -1.78 9.52
C PHE A 56 2.93 -1.49 9.65
N GLU A 57 3.33 -0.68 10.63
CA GLU A 57 4.75 -0.37 10.89
C GLU A 57 5.55 -1.65 11.19
N ARG A 58 5.02 -2.54 12.04
CA ARG A 58 5.66 -3.83 12.33
C ARG A 58 5.85 -4.69 11.09
N VAL A 59 4.80 -4.85 10.28
CA VAL A 59 4.85 -5.70 9.07
C VAL A 59 5.86 -5.15 8.06
N ILE A 60 5.92 -3.82 7.89
CA ILE A 60 6.89 -3.20 7.00
C ILE A 60 8.33 -3.34 7.53
N ALA A 61 8.53 -3.19 8.85
CA ALA A 61 9.84 -3.38 9.46
C ALA A 61 10.34 -4.83 9.28
N GLU A 62 9.48 -5.82 9.55
CA GLU A 62 9.79 -7.24 9.34
C GLU A 62 10.13 -7.53 7.87
N SER A 63 9.31 -7.04 6.94
CA SER A 63 9.57 -7.19 5.51
C SER A 63 10.90 -6.55 5.10
N HIS A 64 11.24 -5.38 5.65
CA HIS A 64 12.50 -4.71 5.35
C HIS A 64 13.71 -5.51 5.87
N ASP A 65 13.63 -6.05 7.08
CA ASP A 65 14.70 -6.86 7.67
C ASP A 65 14.89 -8.17 6.91
N ASP A 66 13.81 -8.84 6.51
CA ASP A 66 13.86 -10.05 5.68
C ASP A 66 14.48 -9.76 4.30
N HIS A 67 14.07 -8.67 3.66
CA HIS A 67 14.63 -8.27 2.37
C HIS A 67 16.11 -7.87 2.48
N ALA A 68 16.50 -7.14 3.53
CA ALA A 68 17.88 -6.75 3.76
C ALA A 68 18.77 -7.99 3.98
N SER A 69 18.29 -8.95 4.78
CA SER A 69 18.99 -10.20 5.05
C SER A 69 19.13 -11.05 3.79
N GLY A 70 18.05 -11.23 3.03
CA GLY A 70 18.08 -12.00 1.78
C GLY A 70 18.95 -11.37 0.70
N LEU A 71 18.98 -10.04 0.59
CA LEU A 71 19.89 -9.32 -0.32
C LEU A 71 21.35 -9.46 0.12
N ALA A 72 21.64 -9.38 1.41
CA ALA A 72 22.99 -9.57 1.94
C ALA A 72 23.50 -10.99 1.66
N GLU A 73 22.67 -12.01 1.88
CA GLU A 73 23.02 -13.41 1.63
C GLU A 73 23.23 -13.68 0.13
N SER A 74 22.34 -13.18 -0.73
CA SER A 74 22.49 -13.30 -2.19
C SER A 74 23.76 -12.61 -2.70
N HIS A 75 24.10 -11.45 -2.12
CA HIS A 75 25.31 -10.72 -2.47
C HIS A 75 26.58 -11.46 -2.02
N ALA A 76 26.57 -12.02 -0.81
CA ALA A 76 27.66 -12.86 -0.32
C ALA A 76 27.88 -14.09 -1.21
N GLU A 77 26.81 -14.82 -1.53
CA GLU A 77 26.88 -15.98 -2.43
C GLU A 77 27.46 -15.62 -3.81
N THR A 78 27.02 -14.49 -4.38
CA THR A 78 27.54 -14.02 -5.68
C THR A 78 29.03 -13.68 -5.60
N LEU A 79 29.48 -13.05 -4.51
CA LEU A 79 30.88 -12.69 -4.31
C LEU A 79 31.76 -13.94 -4.11
N GLU A 80 31.28 -14.93 -3.36
CA GLU A 80 31.96 -16.22 -3.21
C GLU A 80 32.06 -16.96 -4.54
N GLU A 81 30.99 -16.96 -5.35
CA GLU A 81 31.00 -17.57 -6.70
C GLU A 81 32.03 -16.88 -7.63
N LEU A 82 32.20 -15.57 -7.48
CA LEU A 82 33.22 -14.79 -8.18
C LEU A 82 34.64 -14.95 -7.60
N GLY A 83 34.81 -15.71 -6.51
CA GLY A 83 36.10 -16.00 -5.89
C GLY A 83 36.58 -14.94 -4.89
N PHE A 84 35.69 -14.09 -4.39
CA PHE A 84 36.01 -13.20 -3.27
C PHE A 84 35.89 -13.95 -1.94
N GLU A 85 36.76 -13.62 -1.00
CA GLU A 85 36.73 -14.18 0.35
C GLU A 85 36.00 -13.19 1.27
N LEU A 86 35.06 -13.68 2.07
CA LEU A 86 34.19 -12.89 2.94
C LEU A 86 34.45 -13.21 4.43
N ASP A 87 34.22 -12.23 5.31
CA ASP A 87 34.18 -12.47 6.76
C ASP A 87 32.81 -13.00 7.24
N ALA A 88 32.69 -13.27 8.54
CA ALA A 88 31.46 -13.76 9.16
C ALA A 88 30.29 -12.76 9.08
N ASP A 89 30.58 -11.49 8.80
CA ASP A 89 29.61 -10.42 8.63
C ASP A 89 29.28 -10.15 7.14
N GLY A 90 29.85 -10.94 6.21
CA GLY A 90 29.62 -10.82 4.77
C GLY A 90 30.44 -9.72 4.07
N ASN A 91 31.49 -9.19 4.72
CA ASN A 91 32.36 -8.17 4.11
C ASN A 91 33.52 -8.82 3.35
N VAL A 92 33.89 -8.23 2.21
CA VAL A 92 35.04 -8.68 1.41
C VAL A 92 36.36 -8.45 2.15
N ILE A 93 37.11 -9.53 2.34
CA ILE A 93 38.44 -9.54 2.97
C ILE A 93 39.58 -9.90 2.01
N ALA A 94 39.28 -10.57 0.88
CA ALA A 94 40.24 -10.81 -0.20
C ALA A 94 39.56 -10.88 -1.57
N SER A 95 40.27 -10.42 -2.60
CA SER A 95 39.81 -10.45 -4.00
C SER A 95 40.52 -11.55 -4.80
N PRO A 96 39.87 -12.15 -5.81
CA PRO A 96 40.42 -13.26 -6.59
C PRO A 96 41.75 -12.95 -7.30
N ASP A 97 42.01 -11.69 -7.66
CA ASP A 97 43.26 -11.23 -8.31
C ASP A 97 44.40 -10.89 -7.32
N SER A 98 44.24 -11.12 -6.02
CA SER A 98 45.23 -10.71 -5.01
C SER A 98 46.44 -11.66 -4.87
N ASP A 99 46.41 -12.83 -5.52
CA ASP A 99 47.44 -13.88 -5.44
C ASP A 99 48.33 -14.00 -6.70
N GLU A 100 48.28 -13.03 -7.63
CA GLU A 100 49.24 -12.93 -8.74
C GLU A 100 50.21 -11.75 -8.56
N SER A 101 51.04 -11.80 -7.51
CA SER A 101 52.27 -11.01 -7.41
C SER A 101 53.22 -11.58 -6.36
N ARG A 102 53.91 -12.67 -6.68
CA ARG A 102 55.18 -13.06 -6.03
C ARG A 102 56.09 -13.84 -6.96
#